data_AF-A0A7Y9PHG9-F1
#
_entry.id   AF-A0A7Y9PHG9-F1
#
_cell.length_a   1.000
_cell.length_b   1.000
_cell.length_c   1.000
_cell.angle_alpha   90.00
_cell.angle_beta   90.00
_cell.angle_gamma   90.00
#
_symmetry.space_group_name_H-M   'P 1'
#
loop_
_entity.id
_entity.type
_entity.pdbx_description
1 polymer ?
#
loop_
_entity_poly.entity_id
_entity_poly.type
_entity_poly.pdbx_seq_one_letter_code
_entity_poly.pdbx_strand_id
1 'polypeptide(L)'
;MLPKFKSDVDMYRASVGCLIVGAIVQLILMTATIEAGSALSALAQLNNFLALGMLLGVTYEIRRSGGRRSMNIPTWLIGVFLFLGNGIHSYSKSGMFAPFAGWIVAAAAQRYKVSLLQIATLGLSFVFISYYLVPYCQIGRSSMVEGTSLSQSVQTNIAYLSRLPELHKLYEANQFDAALNTRQSETLSFLYYDRPHGLMDRLQMIGPDDSIIDAAESGGTFGILPTIMNFENLIPHFIWKGKPTISFGNVYAHEIGLITNDDDKTTGISFSASGDLYYQAKWVGILVMLPCLALMFFFIGDSVCGDPRESPLGLLAVFTALHSAPEGMSGVFLSMSTIMIAQIYFVGWTSVYLLPRLAEIFMGRGKQQSNWNLRGNVPTPGRFATVQSEEDRPAPAVLPPVYRWSGRSS
;
A
#
# COMPACT_ATOMS: atom_id res chain seq x y z
N MET A 1 -7.82 20.44 7.14
CA MET A 1 -9.08 19.76 6.75
C MET A 1 -9.01 19.46 5.26
N LEU A 2 -9.29 18.21 4.86
CA LEU A 2 -9.21 17.80 3.45
C LEU A 2 -10.33 18.40 2.59
N PRO A 3 -10.04 18.70 1.30
CA PRO A 3 -11.04 19.21 0.38
C PRO A 3 -12.12 18.16 0.12
N LYS A 4 -13.39 18.59 0.04
CA LYS A 4 -14.54 17.71 -0.17
C LYS A 4 -15.07 17.81 -1.60
N PHE A 5 -15.48 16.68 -2.17
CA PHE A 5 -16.20 16.66 -3.45
C PHE A 5 -17.60 17.26 -3.29
N LYS A 6 -18.03 18.08 -4.24
CA LYS A 6 -19.37 18.70 -4.22
C LYS A 6 -20.47 17.72 -4.61
N SER A 7 -20.14 16.72 -5.43
CA SER A 7 -21.08 15.70 -5.90
C SER A 7 -20.37 14.39 -6.23
N ASP A 8 -21.12 13.29 -6.28
CA ASP A 8 -20.59 12.00 -6.74
C ASP A 8 -20.15 12.05 -8.22
N VAL A 9 -20.75 12.93 -9.03
CA VAL A 9 -20.33 13.14 -10.42
C VAL A 9 -18.92 13.74 -10.47
N ASP A 10 -18.60 14.68 -9.59
CA ASP A 10 -17.25 15.25 -9.49
C ASP A 10 -16.24 14.19 -9.05
N MET A 11 -16.63 13.26 -8.18
CA MET A 11 -15.79 12.12 -7.78
C MET A 11 -15.50 11.17 -8.96
N TYR A 12 -16.49 10.88 -9.80
CA TYR A 12 -16.26 10.11 -11.03
C TYR A 12 -15.32 10.83 -12.00
N ARG A 13 -15.54 12.13 -12.22
CA ARG A 13 -14.67 12.95 -13.07
C ARG A 13 -13.24 13.00 -12.51
N ALA A 14 -13.09 13.13 -11.20
CA ALA A 14 -11.80 13.07 -10.52
C ALA A 14 -11.11 11.72 -10.73
N SER A 15 -11.83 10.59 -10.66
CA SER A 15 -11.29 9.26 -10.97
C SER A 15 -10.76 9.17 -12.41
N VAL A 16 -11.50 9.71 -13.39
CA VAL A 16 -11.03 9.77 -14.79
C VAL A 16 -9.81 10.69 -14.93
N GLY A 17 -9.82 11.86 -14.30
CA GLY A 17 -8.66 12.77 -14.34
C GLY A 17 -7.42 12.16 -13.67
N CYS A 18 -7.61 11.41 -12.58
CA CYS A 18 -6.57 10.62 -11.92
C CYS A 18 -5.99 9.56 -12.84
N LEU A 19 -6.82 8.84 -13.60
CA LEU A 19 -6.36 7.88 -14.60
C LEU A 19 -5.47 8.56 -15.65
N ILE A 20 -5.93 9.69 -16.22
CA ILE A 20 -5.20 10.39 -17.29
C ILE A 20 -3.86 10.91 -16.77
N VAL A 21 -3.87 11.69 -15.68
CA VAL A 21 -2.65 12.28 -15.12
C VAL A 21 -1.71 11.20 -14.60
N GLY A 22 -2.23 10.23 -13.86
CA GLY A 22 -1.44 9.13 -13.32
C GLY A 22 -0.78 8.28 -14.41
N ALA A 23 -1.50 7.99 -15.51
CA ALA A 23 -0.93 7.26 -16.64
C ALA A 23 0.17 8.06 -17.35
N ILE A 24 -0.05 9.36 -17.59
CA ILE A 24 0.97 10.25 -18.20
C ILE A 24 2.21 10.32 -17.32
N VAL A 25 2.05 10.58 -16.02
CA VAL A 25 3.16 10.66 -15.07
C VAL A 25 3.92 9.33 -15.04
N GLN A 26 3.21 8.20 -14.96
CA GLN A 26 3.87 6.90 -14.95
C GLN A 26 4.65 6.64 -16.24
N LEU A 27 4.13 6.98 -17.41
CA LEU A 27 4.85 6.83 -18.68
C LEU A 27 6.12 7.69 -18.74
N ILE A 28 6.07 8.91 -18.20
CA ILE A 28 7.27 9.76 -18.05
C ILE A 28 8.27 9.07 -17.11
N LEU A 29 7.84 8.57 -15.96
CA LEU A 29 8.70 7.88 -14.99
C LEU A 29 9.30 6.57 -15.52
N MET A 30 8.61 5.89 -16.45
CA MET A 30 9.13 4.68 -17.11
C MET A 30 10.19 4.98 -18.18
N THR A 31 10.32 6.24 -18.61
CA THR A 31 11.22 6.60 -19.72
C THR A 31 12.34 7.54 -19.32
N ALA A 32 12.16 8.33 -18.27
CA ALA A 32 13.13 9.30 -17.82
C ALA A 32 13.96 8.76 -16.64
N THR A 33 15.25 9.10 -16.64
CA THR A 33 16.17 8.77 -15.55
C THR A 33 15.87 9.61 -14.32
N ILE A 34 15.60 8.96 -13.18
CA ILE A 34 15.25 9.63 -11.94
C ILE A 34 16.51 9.81 -11.10
N GLU A 35 17.01 11.05 -11.00
CA GLU A 35 18.08 11.39 -10.07
C GLU A 35 17.53 11.69 -8.68
N ALA A 36 18.26 11.32 -7.63
CA ALA A 36 17.90 11.64 -6.25
C ALA A 36 17.80 13.17 -6.06
N GLY A 37 16.71 13.63 -5.43
CA GLY A 37 16.47 15.06 -5.21
C GLY A 37 16.01 15.85 -6.45
N SER A 38 15.88 15.21 -7.62
CA SER A 38 15.35 15.85 -8.83
C SER A 38 13.84 16.13 -8.74
N ALA A 39 13.35 17.04 -9.59
CA ALA A 39 11.92 17.28 -9.74
C ALA A 39 11.15 16.01 -10.16
N LEU A 40 11.79 15.13 -10.92
CA LEU A 40 11.21 13.86 -11.34
C LEU A 40 11.08 12.88 -10.18
N SER A 41 12.06 12.86 -9.26
CA SER A 41 11.96 12.10 -8.00
C SER A 41 10.82 12.60 -7.12
N ALA A 42 10.66 13.92 -7.00
CA ALA A 42 9.52 14.50 -6.29
C ALA A 42 8.19 14.14 -6.95
N LEU A 43 8.11 14.18 -8.28
CA LEU A 43 6.92 13.77 -9.02
C LEU A 43 6.61 12.28 -8.83
N ALA A 44 7.64 11.42 -8.81
CA ALA A 44 7.49 9.99 -8.53
C ALA A 44 6.88 9.74 -7.15
N GLN A 45 7.36 10.46 -6.14
CA GLN A 45 6.80 10.39 -4.78
C GLN A 45 5.35 10.89 -4.72
N LEU A 46 5.04 11.98 -5.44
CA LEU A 46 3.67 12.53 -5.49
C LEU A 46 2.71 11.68 -6.34
N ASN A 47 3.18 10.71 -7.12
CA ASN A 47 2.38 9.96 -8.09
C ASN A 47 1.48 8.88 -7.45
N ASN A 48 0.55 9.32 -6.61
CA ASN A 48 -0.51 8.48 -6.04
C ASN A 48 -1.86 8.67 -6.76
N PHE A 49 -1.85 9.30 -7.94
CA PHE A 49 -3.07 9.59 -8.70
C PHE A 49 -3.82 8.32 -9.09
N LEU A 50 -3.13 7.28 -9.56
CA LEU A 50 -3.80 6.03 -9.96
C LEU A 50 -4.46 5.34 -8.77
N ALA A 51 -3.74 5.24 -7.63
CA ALA A 51 -4.29 4.67 -6.40
C ALA A 51 -5.55 5.43 -5.97
N LEU A 52 -5.48 6.77 -5.91
CA LEU A 52 -6.66 7.57 -5.56
C LEU A 52 -7.78 7.41 -6.61
N GLY A 53 -7.46 7.42 -7.89
CA GLY A 53 -8.43 7.27 -8.96
C GLY A 53 -9.21 5.96 -8.85
N MET A 54 -8.56 4.88 -8.43
CA MET A 54 -9.21 3.60 -8.14
C MET A 54 -10.13 3.72 -6.92
N LEU A 55 -9.66 4.29 -5.80
CA LEU A 55 -10.46 4.49 -4.60
C LEU A 55 -11.74 5.31 -4.88
N LEU A 56 -11.60 6.41 -5.62
CA LEU A 56 -12.70 7.27 -6.04
C LEU A 56 -13.65 6.55 -7.00
N GLY A 57 -13.11 5.82 -7.98
CA GLY A 57 -13.88 5.10 -8.98
C GLY A 57 -14.75 3.98 -8.40
N VAL A 58 -14.19 3.19 -7.47
CA VAL A 58 -14.91 2.15 -6.72
C VAL A 58 -15.98 2.78 -5.83
N THR A 59 -15.61 3.80 -5.05
CA THR A 59 -16.53 4.50 -4.14
C THR A 59 -17.73 5.07 -4.89
N TYR A 60 -17.47 5.73 -6.02
CA TYR A 60 -18.51 6.25 -6.91
C TYR A 60 -19.45 5.17 -7.41
N GLU A 61 -18.93 4.05 -7.94
CA GLU A 61 -19.77 3.01 -8.54
C GLU A 61 -20.66 2.33 -7.50
N ILE A 62 -20.13 2.10 -6.30
CA ILE A 62 -20.90 1.53 -5.19
C ILE A 62 -22.05 2.46 -4.81
N ARG A 63 -21.77 3.76 -4.61
CA ARG A 63 -22.79 4.75 -4.25
C ARG A 63 -23.85 4.89 -5.34
N ARG A 64 -23.42 5.08 -6.59
CA ARG A 64 -24.32 5.24 -7.75
C ARG A 64 -25.22 4.03 -7.99
N SER A 65 -24.69 2.82 -7.81
CA SER A 65 -25.43 1.58 -8.07
C SER A 65 -26.27 1.11 -6.88
N GLY A 66 -26.23 1.80 -5.74
CA GLY A 66 -26.85 1.35 -4.49
C GLY A 66 -26.25 0.04 -3.97
N GLY A 67 -24.95 -0.17 -4.16
CA GLY A 67 -24.22 -1.36 -3.71
C GLY A 67 -24.37 -2.60 -4.60
N ARG A 68 -24.90 -2.46 -5.83
CA ARG A 68 -25.05 -3.58 -6.78
C ARG A 68 -23.80 -3.82 -7.64
N ARG A 69 -22.96 -2.80 -7.81
CA ARG A 69 -21.73 -2.84 -8.60
C ARG A 69 -20.60 -2.16 -7.85
N SER A 70 -19.37 -2.62 -8.04
CA SER A 70 -18.17 -2.04 -7.44
C SER A 70 -17.13 -1.57 -8.45
N MET A 71 -17.36 -1.79 -9.74
CA MET A 71 -16.42 -1.46 -10.80
C MET A 71 -17.07 -0.76 -11.98
N ASN A 72 -16.37 0.23 -12.51
CA ASN A 72 -16.66 0.91 -13.77
C ASN A 72 -15.43 0.88 -14.68
N ILE A 73 -15.59 1.37 -15.91
CA ILE A 73 -14.53 1.36 -16.93
C ILE A 73 -13.25 2.08 -16.44
N PRO A 74 -13.30 3.31 -15.89
CA PRO A 74 -12.09 3.96 -15.37
C PRO A 74 -11.40 3.13 -14.28
N THR A 75 -12.15 2.59 -13.33
CA THR A 75 -11.59 1.74 -12.26
C THR A 75 -10.88 0.51 -12.83
N TRP A 76 -11.49 -0.14 -13.82
CA TRP A 76 -10.89 -1.30 -14.47
C TRP A 76 -9.61 -0.93 -15.22
N LEU A 77 -9.60 0.17 -15.98
CA LEU A 77 -8.42 0.66 -16.69
C LEU A 77 -7.29 1.03 -15.73
N ILE A 78 -7.59 1.72 -14.64
CA ILE A 78 -6.62 2.03 -13.59
C ILE A 78 -6.05 0.73 -13.00
N GLY A 79 -6.90 -0.25 -12.71
CA GLY A 79 -6.47 -1.54 -12.17
C GLY A 79 -5.53 -2.29 -13.09
N VAL A 80 -5.86 -2.35 -14.39
CA VAL A 80 -5.01 -2.94 -15.43
C VAL A 80 -3.69 -2.20 -15.53
N PHE A 81 -3.71 -0.86 -15.52
CA PHE A 81 -2.51 -0.05 -15.64
C PHE A 81 -1.59 -0.18 -14.43
N LEU A 82 -2.14 -0.19 -13.21
CA LEU A 82 -1.38 -0.48 -11.98
C LEU A 82 -0.79 -1.89 -12.02
N PHE A 83 -1.58 -2.90 -12.40
CA PHE A 83 -1.12 -4.28 -12.45
C PHE A 83 -0.01 -4.50 -13.48
N LEU A 84 -0.19 -3.99 -14.71
CA LEU A 84 0.78 -4.19 -15.80
C LEU A 84 1.98 -3.26 -15.69
N GLY A 85 1.76 -1.96 -15.44
CA GLY A 85 2.83 -0.97 -15.37
C GLY A 85 3.61 -1.07 -14.07
N ASN A 86 2.92 -0.96 -12.93
CA ASN A 86 3.59 -0.99 -11.63
C ASN A 86 3.87 -2.42 -11.19
N GLY A 87 3.04 -3.40 -11.52
CA GLY A 87 3.28 -4.80 -11.14
C GLY A 87 4.26 -5.52 -12.07
N ILE A 88 3.78 -5.86 -13.27
CA ILE A 88 4.50 -6.71 -14.22
C ILE A 88 5.78 -6.03 -14.73
N HIS A 89 5.67 -4.85 -15.30
CA HIS A 89 6.80 -4.19 -15.95
C HIS A 89 7.92 -3.80 -14.98
N SER A 90 7.58 -3.32 -13.79
CA SER A 90 8.58 -2.99 -12.75
C SER A 90 8.96 -4.18 -11.86
N TYR A 91 8.48 -5.38 -12.19
CA TYR A 91 8.66 -6.59 -11.38
C TYR A 91 8.30 -6.37 -9.90
N SER A 92 7.23 -5.63 -9.63
CA SER A 92 6.82 -5.28 -8.26
C SER A 92 5.68 -6.13 -7.73
N LYS A 93 5.98 -6.90 -6.68
CA LYS A 93 4.99 -7.66 -5.90
C LYS A 93 3.90 -6.74 -5.36
N SER A 94 4.30 -5.63 -4.75
CA SER A 94 3.36 -4.66 -4.18
C SER A 94 2.55 -3.93 -5.28
N GLY A 95 3.16 -3.69 -6.45
CA GLY A 95 2.46 -3.17 -7.63
C GLY A 95 1.38 -4.10 -8.19
N MET A 96 1.60 -5.42 -8.15
CA MET A 96 0.60 -6.42 -8.56
C MET A 96 -0.59 -6.48 -7.60
N PHE A 97 -0.35 -6.30 -6.30
CA PHE A 97 -1.40 -6.33 -5.28
C PHE A 97 -2.12 -4.97 -5.10
N ALA A 98 -1.50 -3.87 -5.52
CA ALA A 98 -2.06 -2.52 -5.45
C ALA A 98 -3.53 -2.42 -5.95
N PRO A 99 -3.91 -2.92 -7.14
CA PRO A 99 -5.30 -2.79 -7.59
C PRO A 99 -6.30 -3.55 -6.70
N PHE A 100 -5.89 -4.69 -6.14
CA PHE A 100 -6.73 -5.47 -5.23
C PHE A 100 -6.85 -4.76 -3.88
N ALA A 101 -5.75 -4.25 -3.34
CA ALA A 101 -5.75 -3.48 -2.10
C ALA A 101 -6.62 -2.22 -2.22
N GLY A 102 -6.49 -1.47 -3.31
CA GLY A 102 -7.32 -0.28 -3.57
C GLY A 102 -8.81 -0.63 -3.64
N TRP A 103 -9.16 -1.71 -4.35
CA TRP A 103 -10.54 -2.19 -4.40
C TRP A 103 -11.05 -2.64 -3.02
N ILE A 104 -10.28 -3.44 -2.27
CA ILE A 104 -10.67 -3.95 -0.94
C ILE A 104 -10.89 -2.79 0.03
N VAL A 105 -9.97 -1.82 0.08
CA VAL A 105 -10.05 -0.66 0.98
C VAL A 105 -11.31 0.15 0.70
N ALA A 106 -11.57 0.49 -0.57
CA ALA A 106 -12.77 1.24 -0.94
C ALA A 106 -14.06 0.43 -0.71
N ALA A 107 -14.08 -0.85 -1.08
CA ALA A 107 -15.23 -1.73 -0.89
C ALA A 107 -15.56 -1.91 0.60
N ALA A 108 -14.56 -2.13 1.45
CA ALA A 108 -14.70 -2.26 2.90
C ALA A 108 -15.22 -0.96 3.53
N ALA A 109 -14.65 0.19 3.13
CA ALA A 109 -15.09 1.49 3.62
C ALA A 109 -16.55 1.79 3.28
N GLN A 110 -17.03 1.36 2.10
CA GLN A 110 -18.42 1.50 1.68
C GLN A 110 -19.32 0.33 2.12
N ARG A 111 -18.83 -0.60 2.94
CA ARG A 111 -19.55 -1.80 3.40
C ARG A 111 -20.18 -2.59 2.25
N TYR A 112 -19.47 -2.69 1.14
CA TYR A 112 -19.94 -3.38 -0.05
C TYR A 112 -20.16 -4.86 0.24
N LYS A 113 -21.31 -5.39 -0.19
CA LYS A 113 -21.64 -6.82 -0.06
C LYS A 113 -20.91 -7.60 -1.14
N VAL A 114 -19.73 -8.11 -0.80
CA VAL A 114 -18.91 -8.92 -1.70
C VAL A 114 -19.61 -10.24 -1.98
N SER A 115 -19.71 -10.61 -3.26
CA SER A 115 -20.28 -11.90 -3.65
C SER A 115 -19.27 -13.03 -3.47
N LEU A 116 -19.74 -14.26 -3.28
CA LEU A 116 -18.86 -15.44 -3.18
C LEU A 116 -17.96 -15.58 -4.40
N LEU A 117 -18.47 -15.27 -5.60
CA LEU A 117 -17.68 -15.28 -6.83
C LEU A 117 -16.52 -14.28 -6.76
N GLN A 118 -16.74 -13.07 -6.25
CA GLN A 118 -15.69 -12.08 -6.08
C GLN A 118 -14.63 -12.55 -5.07
N ILE A 119 -15.04 -13.17 -3.97
CA ILE A 119 -14.10 -13.77 -2.99
C ILE A 119 -13.28 -14.87 -3.66
N ALA A 120 -13.93 -15.76 -4.41
CA ALA A 120 -13.26 -16.84 -5.13
C ALA A 120 -12.27 -16.31 -6.19
N THR A 121 -12.65 -15.27 -6.95
CA THR A 121 -11.77 -14.61 -7.91
C THR A 121 -10.57 -13.98 -7.22
N LEU A 122 -10.77 -13.26 -6.10
CA LEU A 122 -9.68 -12.69 -5.32
C LEU A 122 -8.73 -13.76 -4.78
N GLY A 123 -9.28 -14.86 -4.25
CA GLY A 123 -8.49 -16.00 -3.77
C GLY A 123 -7.67 -16.64 -4.90
N LEU A 124 -8.29 -16.89 -6.05
CA LEU A 124 -7.60 -17.45 -7.22
C LEU A 124 -6.50 -16.50 -7.73
N SER A 125 -6.79 -15.19 -7.84
CA SER A 125 -5.80 -14.18 -8.22
C SER A 125 -4.65 -14.14 -7.21
N PHE A 126 -4.94 -14.21 -5.92
CA PHE A 126 -3.91 -14.23 -4.88
C PHE A 126 -3.00 -15.46 -5.00
N VAL A 127 -3.57 -16.65 -5.18
CA VAL A 127 -2.81 -17.89 -5.41
C VAL A 127 -1.97 -17.78 -6.67
N PHE A 128 -2.55 -17.31 -7.77
CA PHE A 128 -1.84 -17.15 -9.05
C PHE A 128 -0.67 -16.17 -8.94
N ILE A 129 -0.89 -14.99 -8.35
CA ILE A 129 0.17 -13.99 -8.16
C ILE A 129 1.26 -14.57 -7.25
N SER A 130 0.90 -15.19 -6.14
CA SER A 130 1.86 -15.73 -5.17
C SER A 130 2.68 -16.89 -5.73
N TYR A 131 2.05 -17.78 -6.51
CA TYR A 131 2.70 -18.97 -7.02
C TYR A 131 3.54 -18.70 -8.28
N TYR A 132 3.02 -17.92 -9.25
CA TYR A 132 3.70 -17.70 -10.53
C TYR A 132 4.36 -16.33 -10.64
N LEU A 133 3.66 -15.26 -10.21
CA LEU A 133 4.15 -13.90 -10.48
C LEU A 133 5.18 -13.42 -9.47
N VAL A 134 5.15 -13.89 -8.23
CA VAL A 134 6.20 -13.60 -7.23
C VAL A 134 7.55 -14.15 -7.69
N PRO A 135 7.69 -15.43 -8.09
CA PRO A 135 8.93 -15.94 -8.70
C PRO A 135 9.38 -15.14 -9.92
N TYR A 136 8.44 -14.80 -10.81
CA TYR A 136 8.70 -13.95 -11.97
C TYR A 136 9.29 -12.59 -11.55
N CYS A 137 8.75 -11.93 -10.51
CA CYS A 137 9.29 -10.68 -10.01
C CYS A 137 10.73 -10.83 -9.48
N GLN A 138 10.99 -11.90 -8.74
CA GLN A 138 12.30 -12.09 -8.11
C GLN A 138 13.39 -12.33 -9.15
N ILE A 139 13.13 -13.22 -10.10
CA ILE A 139 14.08 -13.50 -11.20
C ILE A 139 14.21 -12.26 -12.10
N GLY A 140 13.08 -11.64 -12.45
CA GLY A 140 13.06 -10.45 -13.29
C GLY A 140 13.91 -9.31 -12.75
N ARG A 141 13.79 -9.00 -11.45
CA ARG A 141 14.62 -7.99 -10.78
C ARG A 141 16.11 -8.31 -10.85
N SER A 142 16.49 -9.55 -10.57
CA SER A 142 17.89 -9.98 -10.59
C SER A 142 18.53 -9.93 -11.98
N SER A 143 17.72 -9.96 -13.04
CA SER A 143 18.16 -10.03 -14.44
C SER A 143 18.06 -8.69 -15.17
N MET A 144 17.55 -7.63 -14.53
CA MET A 144 17.49 -6.31 -15.16
C MET A 144 18.87 -5.64 -15.18
N VAL A 145 19.35 -5.34 -16.38
CA VAL A 145 20.57 -4.54 -16.57
C VAL A 145 20.17 -3.05 -16.59
N GLU A 146 20.93 -2.22 -15.90
CA GLU A 146 20.73 -0.76 -15.92
C GLU A 146 20.80 -0.22 -17.35
N GLY A 147 19.88 0.70 -17.69
CA GLY A 147 19.83 1.30 -19.03
C GLY A 147 19.10 0.48 -20.11
N THR A 148 18.43 -0.61 -19.74
CA THR A 148 17.60 -1.39 -20.69
C THR A 148 16.48 -0.52 -21.28
N SER A 149 16.35 -0.49 -22.60
CA SER A 149 15.29 0.27 -23.29
C SER A 149 13.89 -0.29 -22.99
N LEU A 150 12.85 0.55 -23.10
CA LEU A 150 11.45 0.14 -22.85
C LEU A 150 11.04 -1.05 -23.74
N SER A 151 11.43 -1.05 -25.01
CA SER A 151 11.11 -2.14 -25.96
C SER A 151 11.76 -3.46 -25.56
N GLN A 152 13.04 -3.43 -25.15
CA GLN A 152 13.73 -4.61 -24.63
C GLN A 152 13.09 -5.11 -23.33
N SER A 153 12.77 -4.20 -22.40
CA SER A 153 12.07 -4.57 -21.16
C SER A 153 10.72 -5.25 -21.45
N VAL A 154 9.94 -4.75 -22.41
CA VAL A 154 8.68 -5.39 -22.83
C VAL A 154 8.94 -6.78 -23.45
N GLN A 155 9.94 -6.93 -24.30
CA GLN A 155 10.29 -8.24 -24.89
C GLN A 155 10.71 -9.25 -23.82
N THR A 156 11.56 -8.84 -22.88
CA THR A 156 11.97 -9.67 -21.75
C THR A 156 10.77 -10.08 -20.89
N ASN A 157 9.87 -9.13 -20.58
CA ASN A 157 8.65 -9.41 -19.85
C ASN A 157 7.78 -10.46 -20.57
N ILE A 158 7.60 -10.34 -21.88
CA ILE A 158 6.83 -11.32 -22.68
C ILE A 158 7.53 -12.69 -22.66
N ALA A 159 8.85 -12.73 -22.83
CA ALA A 159 9.62 -13.97 -22.79
C ALA A 159 9.50 -14.67 -21.42
N TYR A 160 9.54 -13.91 -20.33
CA TYR A 160 9.39 -14.44 -18.98
C TYR A 160 7.96 -14.88 -18.67
N LEU A 161 6.95 -14.09 -19.07
CA LEU A 161 5.54 -14.43 -18.87
C LEU A 161 5.10 -15.68 -19.68
N SER A 162 5.77 -15.98 -20.80
CA SER A 162 5.51 -17.23 -21.54
C SER A 162 6.14 -18.46 -20.89
N ARG A 163 7.01 -18.28 -19.89
CA ARG A 163 7.79 -19.34 -19.22
C ARG A 163 7.61 -19.37 -17.69
N LEU A 164 6.45 -18.95 -17.20
CA LEU A 164 6.15 -18.90 -15.76
C LEU A 164 6.45 -20.21 -14.98
N PRO A 165 6.14 -21.42 -15.50
CA PRO A 165 6.47 -22.66 -14.78
C PRO A 165 7.98 -22.92 -14.66
N GLU A 166 8.76 -22.51 -15.67
CA GLU A 166 10.22 -22.64 -15.64
C GLU A 166 10.83 -21.66 -14.63
N LEU A 167 10.33 -20.42 -14.62
CA LEU A 167 10.75 -19.40 -13.65
C LEU A 167 10.44 -19.82 -12.22
N HIS A 168 9.30 -20.45 -11.96
CA HIS A 168 8.99 -20.97 -10.64
C HIS A 168 10.04 -22.00 -10.18
N LYS A 169 10.39 -22.97 -11.03
CA LYS A 169 11.42 -23.98 -10.71
C LYS A 169 12.80 -23.34 -10.51
N LEU A 170 13.16 -22.36 -11.34
CA LEU A 170 14.42 -21.65 -11.22
C LEU A 170 14.49 -20.87 -9.90
N TYR A 171 13.37 -20.26 -9.49
CA TYR A 171 13.28 -19.56 -8.22
C TYR A 171 13.42 -20.52 -7.04
N GLU A 172 12.74 -21.67 -7.08
CA GLU A 172 12.88 -22.70 -6.05
C GLU A 172 14.32 -23.20 -5.95
N ALA A 173 14.98 -23.46 -7.09
CA ALA A 173 16.38 -23.89 -7.14
C ALA A 173 17.31 -22.82 -6.56
N ASN A 174 17.19 -21.57 -7.01
CA ASN A 174 18.03 -20.46 -6.54
C ASN A 174 17.87 -20.21 -5.03
N GLN A 175 16.65 -20.28 -4.51
CA GLN A 175 16.39 -20.10 -3.08
C GLN A 175 16.88 -21.29 -2.25
N PHE A 176 16.75 -22.50 -2.78
CA PHE A 176 17.26 -23.70 -2.11
C PHE A 176 18.79 -23.73 -2.08
N ASP A 177 19.45 -23.34 -3.17
CA ASP A 177 20.90 -23.22 -3.23
C ASP A 177 21.41 -22.11 -2.30
N ALA A 178 20.72 -20.96 -2.27
CA ALA A 178 21.00 -19.90 -1.30
C ALA A 178 20.86 -20.43 0.14
N ALA A 179 19.78 -21.16 0.44
CA ALA A 179 19.57 -21.76 1.74
C ALA A 179 20.66 -22.75 2.15
N LEU A 180 21.12 -23.59 1.23
CA LEU A 180 22.21 -24.53 1.46
C LEU A 180 23.53 -23.81 1.74
N ASN A 181 23.87 -22.81 0.93
CA ASN A 181 25.10 -22.04 1.09
C ASN A 181 25.11 -21.26 2.42
N THR A 182 23.96 -20.68 2.78
CA THR A 182 23.78 -19.99 4.06
C THR A 182 23.86 -20.96 5.25
N ARG A 183 23.31 -22.18 5.16
CA ARG A 183 23.43 -23.19 6.22
C ARG A 183 24.84 -23.76 6.41
N GLN A 184 25.63 -23.83 5.34
CA GLN A 184 27.04 -24.24 5.43
C GLN A 184 27.91 -23.18 6.10
N SER A 185 27.48 -21.93 6.08
CA SER A 185 28.04 -20.88 6.91
C SER A 185 27.41 -21.01 8.30
N GLU A 186 28.03 -21.80 9.19
CA GLU A 186 27.53 -22.13 10.56
C GLU A 186 27.11 -20.91 11.42
N THR A 187 27.38 -19.69 10.95
CA THR A 187 27.18 -18.44 11.68
C THR A 187 25.87 -17.70 11.41
N LEU A 188 25.09 -17.98 10.36
CA LEU A 188 23.99 -17.07 9.97
C LEU A 188 22.75 -17.77 9.36
N SER A 189 21.83 -18.28 10.19
CA SER A 189 20.55 -18.84 9.71
C SER A 189 19.50 -17.75 9.43
N PHE A 190 19.65 -17.00 8.34
CA PHE A 190 18.72 -15.93 7.96
C PHE A 190 17.34 -16.41 7.45
N LEU A 191 17.16 -17.72 7.26
CA LEU A 191 15.97 -18.30 6.66
C LEU A 191 15.05 -18.87 7.74
N TYR A 192 13.85 -18.31 7.83
CA TYR A 192 12.82 -18.80 8.74
C TYR A 192 12.20 -20.14 8.29
N TYR A 193 12.22 -20.43 6.98
CA TYR A 193 11.65 -21.66 6.41
C TYR A 193 12.71 -22.55 5.79
N ASP A 194 12.47 -23.87 5.85
CA ASP A 194 13.32 -24.88 5.21
C ASP A 194 13.25 -24.89 3.68
N ARG A 195 12.25 -24.21 3.11
CA ARG A 195 11.95 -24.19 1.68
C ARG A 195 11.24 -22.88 1.32
N PRO A 196 11.41 -22.37 0.08
CA PRO A 196 10.76 -21.15 -0.38
C PRO A 196 9.25 -21.34 -0.44
N HIS A 197 8.52 -20.39 0.15
CA HIS A 197 7.06 -20.38 0.19
C HIS A 197 6.44 -19.15 -0.49
N GLY A 198 7.23 -18.42 -1.29
CA GLY A 198 6.77 -17.34 -2.17
C GLY A 198 6.38 -16.10 -1.39
N LEU A 199 5.07 -15.90 -1.14
CA LEU A 199 4.61 -14.72 -0.38
C LEU A 199 4.84 -14.87 1.12
N MET A 200 4.81 -16.10 1.64
CA MET A 200 5.09 -16.36 3.07
C MET A 200 6.55 -16.12 3.42
N ASP A 201 7.44 -16.04 2.43
CA ASP A 201 8.82 -15.62 2.61
C ASP A 201 8.94 -14.20 3.20
N ARG A 202 7.86 -13.40 3.28
CA ARG A 202 7.84 -12.18 4.09
C ARG A 202 8.06 -12.43 5.59
N LEU A 203 7.68 -13.60 6.13
CA LEU A 203 8.04 -14.00 7.50
C LEU A 203 9.55 -14.24 7.66
N GLN A 204 10.32 -14.26 6.56
CA GLN A 204 11.78 -14.22 6.64
C GLN A 204 12.28 -12.96 7.32
N MET A 205 11.52 -11.86 7.44
CA MET A 205 11.95 -10.67 8.20
C MET A 205 12.30 -10.98 9.66
N ILE A 206 11.76 -12.07 10.24
CA ILE A 206 12.12 -12.52 11.59
C ILE A 206 13.61 -12.84 11.68
N GLY A 207 14.21 -13.49 10.67
CA GLY A 207 15.63 -13.87 10.70
C GLY A 207 16.59 -12.66 10.72
N PRO A 208 16.49 -11.71 9.80
CA PRO A 208 17.23 -10.46 9.84
C PRO A 208 16.96 -9.64 11.11
N ASP A 209 15.72 -9.61 11.61
CA ASP A 209 15.41 -8.93 12.87
C ASP A 209 16.12 -9.58 14.06
N ASP A 210 16.10 -10.91 14.17
CA ASP A 210 16.83 -11.66 15.21
C ASP A 210 18.34 -11.39 15.11
N SER A 211 18.87 -11.34 13.88
CA SER A 211 20.31 -11.09 13.65
C SER A 211 20.74 -9.69 14.11
N ILE A 212 19.94 -8.65 13.86
CA ILE A 212 20.25 -7.30 14.36
C ILE A 212 20.01 -7.18 15.87
N ILE A 213 19.09 -7.96 16.44
CA ILE A 213 18.90 -8.03 17.89
C ILE A 213 20.13 -8.68 18.54
N ASP A 214 20.64 -9.77 17.98
CA ASP A 214 21.86 -10.43 18.45
C ASP A 214 23.09 -9.52 18.32
N ALA A 215 23.18 -8.74 17.23
CA ALA A 215 24.19 -7.69 17.09
C ALA A 215 24.05 -6.62 18.19
N ALA A 216 22.82 -6.20 18.52
CA ALA A 216 22.55 -5.27 19.62
C ALA A 216 23.01 -5.80 21.00
N GLU A 217 22.85 -7.10 21.22
CA GLU A 217 23.21 -7.74 22.47
C GLU A 217 24.71 -7.99 22.61
N SER A 218 25.37 -8.37 21.52
CA SER A 218 26.81 -8.70 21.52
C SER A 218 27.73 -7.49 21.31
N GLY A 219 27.38 -6.57 20.41
CA GLY A 219 28.19 -5.42 20.01
C GLY A 219 27.75 -4.08 20.59
N GLY A 220 26.56 -4.01 21.19
CA GLY A 220 25.94 -2.79 21.67
C GLY A 220 24.96 -2.18 20.66
N THR A 221 24.31 -1.09 21.03
CA THR A 221 23.31 -0.42 20.17
C THR A 221 23.96 0.49 19.14
N PHE A 222 23.34 0.62 17.97
CA PHE A 222 23.71 1.64 16.98
C PHE A 222 23.51 3.08 17.49
N GLY A 223 22.58 3.27 18.44
CA GLY A 223 22.16 4.57 18.95
C GLY A 223 21.02 5.19 18.15
N ILE A 224 20.54 6.35 18.60
CA ILE A 224 19.36 7.03 18.03
C ILE A 224 19.63 7.81 16.73
N LEU A 225 20.86 7.77 16.23
CA LEU A 225 21.28 8.50 15.02
C LEU A 225 20.39 8.21 13.80
N PRO A 226 19.96 6.97 13.51
CA PRO A 226 19.08 6.69 12.38
C PRO A 226 17.74 7.39 12.50
N THR A 227 17.16 7.43 13.69
CA THR A 227 15.93 8.20 13.96
C THR A 227 16.16 9.70 13.73
N ILE A 228 17.26 10.26 14.24
CA ILE A 228 17.61 11.68 14.01
C ILE A 228 17.75 11.97 12.52
N MET A 229 18.47 11.13 11.78
CA MET A 229 18.64 11.27 10.34
C MET A 229 17.33 11.12 9.57
N ASN A 230 16.38 10.32 10.05
CA ASN A 230 15.03 10.28 9.47
C ASN A 230 14.26 11.60 9.68
N PHE A 231 14.43 12.29 10.82
CA PHE A 231 13.89 13.64 11.03
C PHE A 231 14.60 14.69 10.16
N GLU A 232 15.92 14.62 10.06
CA GLU A 232 16.68 15.42 9.10
C GLU A 232 16.26 15.10 7.65
N ASN A 233 15.77 13.88 7.42
CA ASN A 233 15.29 13.47 6.11
C ASN A 233 14.05 14.28 5.65
N LEU A 234 13.38 14.96 6.58
CA LEU A 234 12.24 15.84 6.29
C LEU A 234 12.65 17.14 5.59
N ILE A 235 13.91 17.58 5.74
CA ILE A 235 14.41 18.79 5.09
C ILE A 235 14.61 18.52 3.59
N PRO A 236 13.89 19.19 2.69
CA PRO A 236 14.04 18.95 1.26
C PRO A 236 15.45 19.27 0.75
N HIS A 237 15.93 18.52 -0.25
CA HIS A 237 17.25 18.72 -0.86
C HIS A 237 17.46 20.10 -1.48
N PHE A 238 16.38 20.82 -1.86
CA PHE A 238 16.54 22.19 -2.35
C PHE A 238 16.94 23.18 -1.24
N ILE A 239 16.60 22.86 0.02
CA ILE A 239 17.03 23.63 1.20
C ILE A 239 18.41 23.14 1.64
N TRP A 240 18.62 21.82 1.72
CA TRP A 240 19.90 21.21 2.08
C TRP A 240 20.46 20.38 0.91
N LYS A 241 21.22 21.05 0.03
CA LYS A 241 21.73 20.44 -1.21
C LYS A 241 22.72 19.30 -1.00
N GLY A 242 23.57 19.41 0.03
CA GLY A 242 24.59 18.41 0.39
C GLY A 242 24.11 17.42 1.46
N LYS A 243 22.82 17.14 1.51
CA LYS A 243 22.24 16.25 2.51
C LYS A 243 22.71 14.80 2.29
N PRO A 244 23.18 14.09 3.32
CA PRO A 244 23.59 12.70 3.18
C PRO A 244 22.38 11.80 2.95
N THR A 245 22.50 10.89 2.00
CA THR A 245 21.55 9.79 1.78
C THR A 245 22.16 8.49 2.31
N ILE A 246 21.80 8.13 3.53
CA ILE A 246 22.28 6.91 4.17
C ILE A 246 21.17 5.86 4.15
N SER A 247 21.45 4.72 3.55
CA SER A 247 20.57 3.55 3.58
C SER A 247 20.90 2.73 4.82
N PHE A 248 20.28 3.05 5.96
CA PHE A 248 20.55 2.33 7.22
C PHE A 248 20.26 0.84 7.13
N GLY A 249 19.26 0.44 6.34
CA GLY A 249 19.01 -0.99 6.07
C GLY A 249 20.20 -1.69 5.40
N ASN A 250 20.91 -1.01 4.51
CA ASN A 250 22.14 -1.53 3.91
C ASN A 250 23.30 -1.54 4.93
N VAL A 251 23.45 -0.48 5.73
CA VAL A 251 24.49 -0.41 6.78
C VAL A 251 24.34 -1.55 7.78
N TYR A 252 23.14 -1.78 8.30
CA TYR A 252 22.89 -2.87 9.25
C TYR A 252 23.12 -4.24 8.60
N ALA A 253 22.76 -4.39 7.32
CA ALA A 253 22.95 -5.64 6.61
C ALA A 253 24.42 -6.01 6.43
N HIS A 254 25.31 -5.03 6.21
CA HIS A 254 26.76 -5.25 6.22
C HIS A 254 27.24 -5.68 7.59
N GLU A 255 26.76 -5.04 8.64
CA GLU A 255 27.18 -5.32 10.01
C GLU A 255 26.84 -6.74 10.47
N ILE A 256 25.65 -7.24 10.10
CA ILE A 256 25.23 -8.62 10.39
C ILE A 256 25.76 -9.64 9.36
N GLY A 257 26.56 -9.21 8.38
CA GLY A 257 27.12 -10.09 7.35
C GLY A 257 26.10 -10.63 6.33
N LEU A 258 24.94 -9.98 6.20
CA LEU A 258 23.93 -10.33 5.20
C LEU A 258 24.33 -9.86 3.79
N ILE A 259 25.08 -8.76 3.70
CA ILE A 259 25.80 -8.37 2.48
C ILE A 259 27.28 -8.64 2.72
N THR A 260 27.87 -9.48 1.87
CA THR A 260 29.30 -9.85 1.98
C THR A 260 30.20 -9.05 1.04
N ASN A 261 29.63 -8.25 0.15
CA ASN A 261 30.38 -7.42 -0.78
C ASN A 261 30.45 -5.99 -0.25
N ASP A 262 31.56 -5.61 0.39
CA ASP A 262 31.79 -4.30 1.01
C ASP A 262 31.52 -3.09 0.10
N ASP A 263 31.60 -3.27 -1.22
CA ASP A 263 31.33 -2.22 -2.21
C ASP A 263 29.83 -1.99 -2.47
N ASP A 264 28.96 -2.93 -2.06
CA ASP A 264 27.51 -2.84 -2.26
C ASP A 264 26.84 -1.92 -1.23
N LYS A 265 26.76 -0.64 -1.59
CA LYS A 265 26.10 0.40 -0.79
C LYS A 265 24.64 0.65 -1.16
N THR A 266 24.09 -0.12 -2.11
CA THR A 266 22.81 0.20 -2.75
C THR A 266 21.75 -0.86 -2.53
N THR A 267 22.12 -2.09 -2.15
CA THR A 267 21.15 -3.15 -1.87
C THR A 267 20.22 -2.77 -0.72
N GLY A 268 18.93 -2.70 -1.04
CA GLY A 268 17.87 -2.36 -0.10
C GLY A 268 17.42 -3.57 0.71
N ILE A 269 17.92 -3.68 1.94
CA ILE A 269 17.43 -4.63 2.94
C ILE A 269 16.55 -3.87 3.93
N SER A 270 15.45 -4.48 4.31
CA SER A 270 14.47 -3.87 5.23
C SER A 270 14.31 -4.76 6.46
N PHE A 271 14.27 -4.10 7.61
CA PHE A 271 14.00 -4.70 8.91
C PHE A 271 12.63 -4.25 9.41
N SER A 272 12.06 -4.97 10.37
CA SER A 272 10.84 -4.47 11.00
C SER A 272 11.15 -3.21 11.81
N ALA A 273 10.14 -2.38 12.05
CA ALA A 273 10.30 -1.23 12.93
C ALA A 273 10.69 -1.63 14.36
N SER A 274 10.26 -2.81 14.82
CA SER A 274 10.64 -3.37 16.12
C SER A 274 12.11 -3.75 16.16
N GLY A 275 12.60 -4.49 15.16
CA GLY A 275 14.01 -4.89 15.07
C GLY A 275 14.92 -3.67 14.97
N ASP A 276 14.59 -2.74 14.07
CA ASP A 276 15.35 -1.49 13.89
C ASP A 276 15.45 -0.67 15.19
N LEU A 277 14.33 -0.44 15.88
CA LEU A 277 14.35 0.34 17.12
C LEU A 277 15.02 -0.40 18.28
N TYR A 278 14.95 -1.73 18.32
CA TYR A 278 15.74 -2.51 19.26
C TYR A 278 17.23 -2.34 19.00
N TYR A 279 17.66 -2.42 17.75
CA TYR A 279 19.06 -2.23 17.41
C TYR A 279 19.54 -0.79 17.72
N GLN A 280 18.67 0.22 17.56
CA GLN A 280 18.98 1.61 17.92
C GLN A 280 19.06 1.86 19.44
N ALA A 281 18.17 1.29 20.25
CA ALA A 281 18.05 1.65 21.67
C ALA A 281 17.50 0.54 22.60
N LYS A 282 17.64 -0.73 22.21
CA LYS A 282 17.09 -1.93 22.89
C LYS A 282 15.61 -1.74 23.26
N TRP A 283 15.24 -2.15 24.47
CA TRP A 283 13.90 -2.01 25.02
C TRP A 283 13.39 -0.56 25.08
N VAL A 284 14.26 0.44 25.18
CA VAL A 284 13.82 1.85 25.12
C VAL A 284 13.29 2.18 23.72
N GLY A 285 13.95 1.66 22.68
CA GLY A 285 13.47 1.79 21.31
C GLY A 285 12.07 1.20 21.12
N ILE A 286 11.84 -0.02 21.62
CA ILE A 286 10.54 -0.68 21.49
C ILE A 286 9.46 -0.05 22.39
N LEU A 287 9.76 0.19 23.67
CA LEU A 287 8.74 0.57 24.65
C LEU A 287 8.45 2.07 24.68
N VAL A 288 9.37 2.90 24.17
CA VAL A 288 9.23 4.36 24.18
C VAL A 288 9.20 4.91 22.77
N MET A 289 10.25 4.67 21.96
CA MET A 289 10.36 5.30 20.64
C MET A 289 9.27 4.81 19.68
N LEU A 290 9.01 3.50 19.61
CA LEU A 290 8.00 2.94 18.71
C LEU A 290 6.59 3.48 19.01
N PRO A 291 6.07 3.45 20.26
CA PRO A 291 4.81 4.08 20.61
C PRO A 291 4.77 5.58 20.30
N CYS A 292 5.85 6.33 20.58
CA CYS A 292 5.90 7.76 20.28
C CYS A 292 5.78 8.03 18.77
N LEU A 293 6.51 7.28 17.94
CA LEU A 293 6.46 7.39 16.47
C LEU A 293 5.08 6.98 15.93
N ALA A 294 4.51 5.89 16.46
CA ALA A 294 3.20 5.42 16.07
C ALA A 294 2.08 6.39 16.48
N LEU A 295 2.15 6.96 17.69
CA LEU A 295 1.21 7.98 18.18
C LEU A 295 1.32 9.26 17.34
N MET A 296 2.53 9.72 17.04
CA MET A 296 2.74 10.86 16.15
C MET A 296 2.08 10.63 14.79
N PHE A 297 2.31 9.47 14.18
CA PHE A 297 1.66 9.08 12.93
C PHE A 297 0.13 9.07 13.06
N PHE A 298 -0.40 8.49 14.14
CA PHE A 298 -1.83 8.41 14.38
C PHE A 298 -2.47 9.80 14.56
N PHE A 299 -1.91 10.65 15.42
CA PHE A 299 -2.42 11.99 15.67
C PHE A 299 -2.39 12.88 14.43
N ILE A 300 -1.27 12.88 13.69
CA ILE A 300 -1.15 13.67 12.47
C ILE A 300 -2.10 13.09 11.40
N GLY A 301 -2.09 11.78 11.20
CA GLY A 301 -2.93 11.08 10.24
C GLY A 301 -4.42 11.35 10.47
N ASP A 302 -4.88 11.19 11.71
CA ASP A 302 -6.27 11.44 12.12
C ASP A 302 -6.64 12.92 11.94
N SER A 303 -5.78 13.86 12.36
CA SER A 303 -6.03 15.30 12.23
C SER A 303 -6.20 15.77 10.79
N VAL A 304 -5.52 15.12 9.84
CA VAL A 304 -5.56 15.46 8.43
C VAL A 304 -6.69 14.73 7.72
N CYS A 305 -6.75 13.40 7.89
CA CYS A 305 -7.62 12.53 7.12
C CYS A 305 -9.07 12.52 7.61
N GLY A 306 -9.29 12.70 8.91
CA GLY A 306 -10.58 12.51 9.55
C GLY A 306 -11.16 11.11 9.33
N ASP A 307 -12.49 10.98 9.39
CA ASP A 307 -13.14 9.68 9.13
C ASP A 307 -12.98 9.27 7.64
N PRO A 308 -12.27 8.16 7.35
CA PRO A 308 -12.09 7.67 5.98
C PRO A 308 -13.39 7.22 5.31
N ARG A 309 -14.47 7.00 6.07
CA ARG A 309 -15.79 6.66 5.52
C ARG A 309 -16.47 7.87 4.89
N GLU A 310 -16.23 9.05 5.45
CA GLU A 310 -16.77 10.32 4.96
C GLU A 310 -15.87 10.95 3.89
N SER A 311 -14.56 10.75 4.01
CA SER A 311 -13.54 11.31 3.13
C SER A 311 -12.85 10.21 2.31
N PRO A 312 -13.20 10.03 1.03
CA PRO A 312 -12.50 9.10 0.13
C PRO A 312 -11.00 9.39 0.00
N LEU A 313 -10.57 10.62 0.31
CA LEU A 313 -9.16 11.00 0.36
C LEU A 313 -8.42 10.38 1.55
N GLY A 314 -9.10 10.19 2.70
CA GLY A 314 -8.52 9.49 3.85
C GLY A 314 -8.25 8.01 3.57
N LEU A 315 -8.98 7.40 2.64
CA LEU A 315 -8.70 6.04 2.17
C LEU A 315 -7.34 5.92 1.47
N LEU A 316 -6.82 7.02 0.91
CA LEU A 316 -5.48 7.01 0.32
C LEU A 316 -4.42 6.79 1.41
N ALA A 317 -4.58 7.39 2.60
CA ALA A 317 -3.67 7.16 3.71
C ALA A 317 -3.64 5.69 4.13
N VAL A 318 -4.82 5.05 4.22
CA VAL A 318 -4.93 3.61 4.51
C VAL A 318 -4.26 2.78 3.43
N PHE A 319 -4.51 3.11 2.16
CA PHE A 319 -3.90 2.43 1.02
C PHE A 319 -2.37 2.53 1.03
N THR A 320 -1.83 3.74 1.20
CA THR A 320 -0.38 3.97 1.27
C THR A 320 0.23 3.29 2.49
N ALA A 321 -0.47 3.29 3.63
CA ALA A 321 -0.05 2.56 4.82
C ALA A 321 0.10 1.06 4.57
N LEU A 322 -0.88 0.43 3.92
CA LEU A 322 -0.81 -0.99 3.53
C LEU A 322 0.37 -1.30 2.61
N HIS A 323 0.76 -0.34 1.76
CA HIS A 323 1.87 -0.51 0.82
C HIS A 323 3.24 -0.35 1.50
N SER A 324 3.39 0.65 2.37
CA SER A 324 4.68 1.06 2.91
C SER A 324 5.01 0.44 4.28
N ALA A 325 4.02 -0.03 5.04
CA ALA A 325 4.22 -0.66 6.35
C ALA A 325 5.30 -1.76 6.37
N PRO A 326 5.44 -2.63 5.34
CA PRO A 326 6.35 -3.75 5.45
C PRO A 326 7.77 -3.47 4.92
N GLU A 327 8.12 -2.24 4.52
CA GLU A 327 9.43 -1.96 3.85
C GLU A 327 10.23 -0.77 4.43
N GLY A 328 9.70 -0.02 5.40
CA GLY A 328 10.29 1.27 5.79
C GLY A 328 10.97 1.35 7.16
N MET A 329 11.21 0.24 7.88
CA MET A 329 11.78 0.23 9.24
C MET A 329 11.06 1.24 10.16
N SER A 330 11.71 1.84 11.16
CA SER A 330 11.09 2.90 11.97
C SER A 330 10.88 4.22 11.21
N GLY A 331 11.68 4.47 10.17
CA GLY A 331 11.59 5.66 9.32
C GLY A 331 10.24 5.77 8.59
N VAL A 332 9.52 4.66 8.43
CA VAL A 332 8.19 4.62 7.82
C VAL A 332 7.20 5.55 8.55
N PHE A 333 7.22 5.58 9.88
CA PHE A 333 6.29 6.40 10.66
C PHE A 333 6.54 7.88 10.43
N LEU A 334 7.81 8.29 10.32
CA LEU A 334 8.20 9.67 10.04
C LEU A 334 7.82 10.08 8.62
N SER A 335 8.15 9.24 7.63
CA SER A 335 7.78 9.46 6.23
C SER A 335 6.25 9.55 6.06
N MET A 336 5.50 8.67 6.72
CA MET A 336 4.04 8.71 6.71
C MET A 336 3.46 9.94 7.42
N SER A 337 4.08 10.39 8.51
CA SER A 337 3.64 11.58 9.24
C SER A 337 3.86 12.89 8.47
N THR A 338 4.69 12.88 7.43
CA THR A 338 5.17 14.10 6.78
C THR A 338 4.96 14.08 5.27
N ILE A 339 5.77 13.29 4.56
CA ILE A 339 5.77 13.19 3.10
C ILE A 339 4.42 12.64 2.63
N MET A 340 3.89 11.60 3.25
CA MET A 340 2.59 11.05 2.87
C MET A 340 1.46 12.06 3.11
N ILE A 341 1.49 12.83 4.20
CA ILE A 341 0.50 13.88 4.46
C ILE A 341 0.54 14.96 3.38
N ALA A 342 1.74 15.41 3.00
CA ALA A 342 1.91 16.37 1.92
C ALA A 342 1.39 15.80 0.58
N GLN A 343 1.68 14.52 0.30
CA GLN A 343 1.16 13.80 -0.87
C GLN A 343 -0.37 13.75 -0.87
N ILE A 344 -1.00 13.33 0.23
CA ILE A 344 -2.47 13.25 0.36
C ILE A 344 -3.09 14.63 0.15
N TYR A 345 -2.50 15.68 0.73
CA TYR A 345 -3.01 17.03 0.55
C TYR A 345 -2.89 17.49 -0.91
N PHE A 346 -1.73 17.31 -1.53
CA PHE A 346 -1.48 17.69 -2.93
C PHE A 346 -2.39 16.94 -3.89
N VAL A 347 -2.42 15.61 -3.80
CA VAL A 347 -3.22 14.74 -4.65
C VAL A 347 -4.71 14.96 -4.38
N GLY A 348 -5.11 15.15 -3.13
CA GLY A 348 -6.49 15.46 -2.76
C GLY A 348 -6.97 16.81 -3.29
N TRP A 349 -6.17 17.86 -3.13
CA TRP A 349 -6.46 19.19 -3.65
C TRP A 349 -6.59 19.19 -5.17
N THR A 350 -5.61 18.61 -5.87
CA THR A 350 -5.67 18.51 -7.33
C THR A 350 -6.87 17.67 -7.78
N SER A 351 -7.21 16.60 -7.07
CA SER A 351 -8.35 15.73 -7.40
C SER A 351 -9.71 16.38 -7.21
N VAL A 352 -9.85 17.30 -6.26
CA VAL A 352 -11.12 18.01 -6.03
C VAL A 352 -11.28 19.19 -7.00
N TYR A 353 -10.20 19.93 -7.28
CA TYR A 353 -10.30 21.21 -8.00
C TYR A 353 -9.86 21.14 -9.47
N LEU A 354 -8.80 20.39 -9.79
CA LEU A 354 -8.15 20.39 -11.10
C LEU A 354 -8.58 19.21 -11.97
N LEU A 355 -8.46 17.99 -11.46
CA LEU A 355 -8.68 16.76 -12.23
C LEU A 355 -10.11 16.60 -12.79
N PRO A 356 -11.19 17.02 -12.12
CA PRO A 356 -12.53 16.95 -12.69
C PRO A 356 -12.66 17.82 -13.94
N ARG A 357 -12.00 18.98 -13.96
CA ARG A 357 -11.98 19.90 -15.10
C ARG A 357 -11.19 19.33 -16.26
N LEU A 358 -10.05 18.71 -15.97
CA LEU A 358 -9.28 18.00 -16.99
C LEU A 358 -10.11 16.88 -17.61
N ALA A 359 -10.81 16.09 -16.80
CA ALA A 359 -11.69 15.02 -17.29
C ALA A 359 -12.86 15.54 -18.15
N GLU A 360 -13.42 16.73 -17.85
CA GLU A 360 -14.44 17.38 -18.70
C GLU A 360 -13.95 17.69 -20.11
N ILE A 361 -12.66 18.05 -20.25
CA ILE A 361 -12.06 18.33 -21.56
C ILE A 361 -12.01 17.05 -22.42
N PHE A 362 -11.59 15.93 -21.82
CA PHE A 362 -11.46 14.65 -22.53
C PHE A 362 -12.80 13.95 -22.77
N MET A 363 -13.75 14.03 -21.84
CA MET A 363 -15.06 13.38 -21.99
C MET A 363 -16.08 14.21 -22.79
N GLY A 364 -15.81 15.51 -22.97
CA GLY A 364 -16.72 16.48 -23.58
C GLY A 364 -17.78 17.01 -22.61
N ARG A 365 -18.00 18.34 -22.65
CA ARG A 365 -19.05 19.01 -21.87
C ARG A 365 -20.43 18.60 -22.40
N GLY A 366 -21.11 17.65 -21.76
CA GLY A 366 -22.56 17.45 -21.96
C GLY A 366 -23.08 16.01 -22.11
N LYS A 367 -22.23 15.01 -22.38
CA LYS A 367 -22.73 13.63 -22.61
C LYS A 367 -23.26 12.90 -21.38
N GLN A 368 -22.91 13.30 -20.16
CA GLN A 368 -23.32 12.58 -18.94
C GLN A 368 -24.51 13.18 -18.18
N GLN A 369 -24.77 14.48 -18.26
CA GLN A 369 -25.91 15.09 -17.55
C GLN A 369 -27.26 14.62 -18.13
N SER A 370 -27.35 14.38 -19.45
CA SER A 370 -28.62 13.94 -20.07
C SER A 370 -29.01 12.52 -19.67
N ASN A 371 -28.06 11.60 -19.54
CA ASN A 371 -28.33 10.22 -19.08
C ASN A 371 -28.63 10.12 -17.57
N TRP A 372 -28.20 11.12 -16.79
CA TRP A 372 -28.46 11.16 -15.35
C TRP A 372 -29.92 11.54 -15.06
N ASN A 373 -30.46 12.51 -15.81
CA ASN A 373 -31.86 12.92 -15.69
C ASN A 373 -32.84 11.87 -16.24
N LEU A 374 -32.43 11.02 -17.19
CA LEU A 374 -33.28 9.97 -17.75
C LEU A 374 -33.41 8.71 -16.86
N ARG A 375 -32.60 8.58 -15.80
CA ARG A 375 -32.75 7.55 -14.77
C ARG A 375 -33.17 8.14 -13.42
N GLY A 376 -33.98 9.20 -13.47
CA GLY A 376 -34.64 9.84 -12.34
C GLY A 376 -35.49 8.86 -11.54
N ASN A 377 -34.83 8.14 -10.66
CA ASN A 377 -35.28 7.60 -9.38
C ASN A 377 -34.01 7.10 -8.68
N VAL A 378 -33.07 8.03 -8.47
CA VAL A 378 -32.07 7.83 -7.42
C VAL A 378 -32.88 7.88 -6.14
N PRO A 379 -33.02 6.78 -5.37
CA PRO A 379 -33.58 6.88 -4.05
C PRO A 379 -32.75 7.94 -3.34
N THR A 380 -33.41 9.02 -2.91
CA THR A 380 -32.85 10.00 -1.99
C THR A 380 -32.01 9.21 -1.01
N PRO A 381 -30.71 9.54 -0.80
CA PRO A 381 -29.85 8.76 0.06
C PRO A 381 -30.61 8.63 1.37
N GLY A 382 -31.17 7.44 1.57
CA GLY A 382 -31.85 7.12 2.81
C GLY A 382 -30.80 7.45 3.83
N ARG A 383 -31.13 8.38 4.74
CA ARG A 383 -30.41 8.56 5.99
C ARG A 383 -29.82 7.20 6.30
N PHE A 384 -28.50 7.03 6.15
CA PHE A 384 -27.82 5.94 6.83
C PHE A 384 -28.41 6.04 8.21
N ALA A 385 -29.19 5.02 8.59
CA ALA A 385 -29.96 5.07 9.82
C ALA A 385 -28.95 5.54 10.85
N THR A 386 -29.10 6.81 11.28
CA THR A 386 -28.48 7.29 12.48
C THR A 386 -28.91 6.23 13.44
N VAL A 387 -27.94 5.43 13.90
CA VAL A 387 -28.12 4.52 15.00
C VAL A 387 -28.95 5.32 15.98
N GLN A 388 -30.23 4.98 16.11
CA GLN A 388 -31.11 5.70 17.00
C GLN A 388 -30.36 5.69 18.32
N SER A 389 -30.07 6.87 18.85
CA SER A 389 -29.55 6.97 20.20
C SER A 389 -30.44 6.10 21.06
N GLU A 390 -29.82 5.32 21.94
CA GLU A 390 -30.47 4.29 22.75
C GLU A 390 -31.57 4.84 23.68
N GLU A 391 -31.78 6.16 23.64
CA GLU A 391 -32.75 6.97 24.35
C GLU A 391 -34.20 6.85 23.83
N ASP A 392 -34.41 6.41 22.57
CA ASP A 392 -35.75 6.28 21.98
C ASP A 392 -36.30 4.83 21.97
N ARG A 393 -35.69 3.90 22.71
CA ARG A 393 -36.27 2.55 22.86
C ARG A 393 -37.53 2.65 23.75
N PRO A 394 -38.73 2.24 23.26
CA PRO A 394 -39.89 2.12 24.12
C PRO A 394 -39.58 1.13 25.26
N ALA A 395 -39.99 1.48 26.47
CA ALA A 395 -39.78 0.67 27.66
C ALA A 395 -40.19 -0.79 27.39
N PRO A 396 -39.38 -1.78 27.82
CA PRO A 396 -39.70 -3.19 27.60
C PRO A 396 -41.08 -3.49 28.18
N ALA A 397 -41.93 -4.13 27.37
CA ALA A 397 -43.27 -4.54 27.78
C ALA A 397 -43.17 -5.39 29.05
N VAL A 398 -43.87 -4.95 30.09
CA VAL A 398 -44.01 -5.68 31.35
C VAL A 398 -44.66 -7.03 31.03
N LEU A 399 -43.87 -8.10 31.11
CA LEU A 399 -44.38 -9.46 30.97
C LEU A 399 -45.35 -9.76 32.13
N PRO A 400 -46.50 -10.41 31.86
CA PRO A 400 -47.45 -10.77 32.90
C PRO A 400 -46.84 -11.79 33.88
N PRO A 401 -47.31 -11.81 35.15
CA PRO A 401 -46.74 -12.64 36.19
C PRO A 401 -46.87 -14.13 35.85
N VAL A 402 -45.73 -14.81 35.87
CA VAL A 402 -45.62 -16.26 35.69
C VAL A 402 -46.38 -16.96 36.83
N TYR A 403 -47.32 -17.82 36.45
CA TYR A 403 -48.12 -18.63 37.35
C TYR A 403 -47.23 -19.47 38.27
N ARG A 404 -47.53 -19.38 39.57
CA ARG A 404 -46.96 -20.15 40.68
C ARG A 404 -47.32 -21.63 40.49
N TRP A 405 -46.33 -22.49 40.32
CA TRP A 405 -46.51 -23.95 40.30
C TRP A 405 -46.81 -24.44 41.73
N SER A 406 -48.03 -24.92 41.96
CA SER A 406 -48.40 -25.59 43.20
C SER A 406 -47.92 -27.04 43.15
N GLY A 407 -47.00 -27.39 44.04
CA GLY A 407 -46.60 -28.77 44.25
C GLY A 407 -47.77 -29.63 44.72
N ARG A 408 -47.89 -30.84 44.16
CA ARG A 408 -48.59 -31.95 44.79
C ARG A 408 -47.66 -33.14 44.89
N SER A 409 -47.61 -33.62 46.13
CA SER A 409 -47.08 -34.87 46.63
C SER A 409 -47.69 -36.10 45.97
N SER A 410 -46.83 -37.06 45.63
CA SER A 410 -46.96 -38.49 45.96
C SER A 410 -45.66 -39.19 45.58
#